data_AF-A0A661ELF9-F1
#
_entry.id   AF-A0A661ELF9-F1
#
_cell.length_a   1.000
_cell.length_b   1.000
_cell.length_c   1.000
_cell.angle_alpha   90.00
_cell.angle_beta   90.00
_cell.angle_gamma   90.00
#
_symmetry.space_group_name_H-M   'P 1'
#
loop_
_entity.id
_entity.type
_entity.pdbx_description
1 polymer ?
#
loop_
_entity_poly.entity_id
_entity_poly.type
_entity_poly.pdbx_seq_one_letter_code
_entity_poly.pdbx_strand_id
1 'polypeptide(L)' 'LAGKIFVMAFMFLWFRATFPRYRYDQIMRLGWKVFIPITIVWLALVGAAVVAELPWWFD' A
#
# COMPACT_ATOMS: atom_id res chain seq x y z
N LEU A 1 14.45 9.61 15.20
CA LEU A 1 14.69 8.22 14.72
C LEU A 1 13.91 7.19 15.56
N ALA A 2 14.12 7.16 16.88
CA ALA A 2 13.45 6.22 17.80
C ALA A 2 11.91 6.24 17.74
N GLY A 3 11.29 7.42 17.61
CA GLY A 3 9.82 7.53 17.53
C GLY A 3 9.20 6.81 16.31
N LYS A 4 9.83 6.88 15.14
CA LYS A 4 9.36 6.17 13.93
C LYS A 4 9.45 4.65 14.12
N ILE A 5 10.53 4.19 14.76
CA ILE A 5 10.75 2.76 15.04
C ILE A 5 9.71 2.24 16.04
N PHE A 6 9.45 2.98 17.11
CA PHE A 6 8.45 2.60 18.12
C PHE A 6 7.05 2.49 17.53
N VAL A 7 6.64 3.45 16.70
CA VAL A 7 5.35 3.42 16.00
C VAL A 7 5.23 2.20 15.07
N MET A 8 6.26 1.92 14.26
CA MET A 8 6.27 0.76 13.36
C MET A 8 6.21 -0.55 14.15
N ALA A 9 7.01 -0.69 15.21
CA ALA A 9 7.00 -1.88 16.06
C ALA A 9 5.66 -2.10 16.78
N PHE A 10 5.05 -1.02 17.27
CA PHE A 10 3.72 -1.07 17.87
C PHE A 10 2.65 -1.51 16.87
N MET A 11 2.68 -0.98 15.63
CA MET A 11 1.76 -1.40 14.57
C MET A 11 1.91 -2.89 14.24
N PHE A 12 3.13 -3.43 14.18
CA PHE A 12 3.35 -4.87 13.96
C PHE A 12 2.80 -5.73 15.11
N LEU A 13 3.01 -5.31 16.36
CA LEU A 13 2.47 -6.02 17.52
C LEU A 13 0.93 -5.99 17.52
N TRP A 14 0.33 -4.84 17.21
CA TRP A 14 -1.12 -4.65 17.16
C TRP A 14 -1.78 -5.45 16.03
N PHE A 15 -1.18 -5.47 14.83
CA PHE A 15 -1.68 -6.27 13.71
C PHE A 15 -1.67 -7.77 14.03
N ARG A 16 -0.61 -8.25 14.69
CA ARG A 16 -0.53 -9.66 15.12
C ARG A 16 -1.60 -10.01 16.16
N ALA A 17 -1.93 -9.08 17.06
CA ALA A 17 -2.94 -9.29 18.10
C ALA A 17 -4.38 -9.24 17.54
N THR A 18 -4.63 -8.42 16.51
CA THR A 18 -5.98 -8.14 16.00
C THR A 18 -6.45 -9.13 14.94
N PHE A 19 -5.53 -9.66 14.11
CA PHE A 19 -5.91 -10.55 13.01
C PHE A 19 -5.68 -12.04 13.35
N PRO A 20 -6.75 -12.83 13.51
CA PRO A 20 -6.62 -14.28 13.62
C PRO A 20 -6.29 -14.87 12.25
N ARG A 21 -5.15 -15.57 12.17
CA ARG A 21 -4.60 -16.37 11.05
C ARG A 21 -5.40 -16.31 9.74
N TYR A 22 -4.98 -15.45 8.81
CA TYR A 22 -5.56 -15.37 7.47
C TYR A 22 -5.03 -16.51 6.58
N ARG A 23 -5.90 -17.14 5.78
CA ARG A 23 -5.48 -18.22 4.87
C ARG A 23 -4.74 -17.65 3.67
N TYR A 24 -3.71 -18.37 3.20
CA TYR A 24 -2.90 -17.95 2.05
C TYR A 24 -3.75 -17.59 0.82
N ASP A 25 -4.80 -18.36 0.54
CA ASP A 25 -5.72 -18.10 -0.57
C ASP A 25 -6.44 -16.75 -0.47
N GLN A 26 -6.74 -16.30 0.74
CA GLN A 26 -7.43 -15.03 0.96
C GLN A 26 -6.47 -13.86 0.73
N ILE A 27 -5.21 -14.00 1.15
CA ILE A 27 -4.15 -13.02 0.89
C ILE A 27 -3.84 -12.98 -0.61
N MET A 28 -3.73 -14.15 -1.25
CA MET A 28 -3.48 -14.26 -2.69
C MET A 28 -4.60 -13.59 -3.49
N ARG A 29 -5.86 -13.82 -3.11
CA ARG A 29 -7.00 -13.17 -3.75
C ARG A 29 -6.99 -11.66 -3.57
N LEU A 30 -6.63 -11.16 -2.38
CA LEU A 30 -6.52 -9.73 -2.11
C LEU A 30 -5.37 -9.09 -2.92
N GLY A 31 -4.20 -9.73 -2.92
CA GLY A 31 -3.03 -9.34 -3.71
C GLY A 31 -3.36 -9.24 -5.20
N TRP A 32 -3.85 -10.31 -5.76
CA TRP A 32 -4.04 -10.42 -7.21
C TRP A 32 -5.26 -9.69 -7.74
N LYS A 33 -6.36 -9.60 -6.98
CA LYS A 33 -7.59 -8.95 -7.46
C LYS A 33 -7.71 -7.48 -7.07
N VAL A 34 -7.02 -7.05 -6.02
CA VAL A 34 -7.21 -5.68 -5.48
C VAL A 34 -5.91 -4.90 -5.57
N PHE A 35 -4.81 -5.38 -4.98
CA PHE A 35 -3.57 -4.59 -4.93
C PHE A 35 -2.92 -4.40 -6.31
N ILE A 36 -2.77 -5.46 -7.09
CA ILE A 36 -2.12 -5.38 -8.42
C ILE A 36 -2.89 -4.45 -9.38
N PRO A 37 -4.21 -4.57 -9.55
CA PRO A 37 -4.93 -3.66 -10.45
C PRO A 37 -4.86 -2.20 -10.00
N ILE A 38 -4.93 -1.96 -8.69
CA ILE A 38 -4.86 -0.59 -8.14
C ILE A 38 -3.50 0.04 -8.42
N THR A 39 -2.40 -0.68 -8.20
CA THR A 39 -1.06 -0.12 -8.45
C THR A 39 -0.81 0.15 -9.93
N ILE A 40 -1.35 -0.68 -10.83
CA ILE A 40 -1.24 -0.47 -12.28
C ILE A 40 -2.03 0.78 -12.70
N VAL A 41 -3.28 0.94 -12.21
CA VAL A 41 -4.08 2.14 -12.49
C VAL A 41 -3.40 3.39 -11.95
N TRP A 42 -2.87 3.33 -10.73
CA TRP A 42 -2.16 4.45 -10.13
C TRP A 42 -0.90 4.82 -10.93
N LEU A 43 -0.12 3.83 -11.39
CA LEU A 43 1.05 4.07 -12.22
C LEU A 43 0.68 4.75 -13.54
N ALA A 44 -0.39 4.30 -14.20
CA ALA A 44 -0.88 4.91 -15.43
C ALA A 44 -1.38 6.35 -15.21
N LEU A 45 -2.09 6.60 -14.09
CA LEU A 45 -2.56 7.93 -13.71
C LEU A 45 -1.39 8.88 -13.43
N VAL A 46 -0.38 8.43 -12.69
CA VAL A 46 0.82 9.22 -12.41
C VAL A 46 1.59 9.50 -13.72
N GLY A 47 1.78 8.50 -14.57
CA GLY A 47 2.43 8.68 -15.86
C GLY A 47 1.68 9.68 -16.76
N ALA A 48 0.36 9.60 -16.81
CA ALA A 48 -0.47 10.56 -17.53
C ALA A 48 -0.40 11.98 -16.93
N ALA A 49 -0.38 12.10 -15.61
CA ALA A 49 -0.26 13.39 -14.93
C ALA A 49 1.08 14.09 -15.21
N VAL A 50 2.18 13.32 -15.29
CA VAL A 50 3.50 13.84 -15.66
C VAL A 50 3.52 14.32 -17.11
N VAL A 51 2.95 13.56 -18.05
CA VAL A 51 2.86 13.97 -19.47
C VAL A 51 1.97 15.20 -19.66
N ALA A 52 0.92 15.34 -18.85
CA ALA A 52 0.01 16.47 -18.88
C ALA A 52 0.53 17.72 -18.13
N GLU A 53 1.79 17.71 -17.67
CA GLU A 53 2.45 18.82 -16.95
C GLU A 53 1.59 19.38 -15.78
N LEU A 54 0.86 18.50 -15.08
CA LEU A 54 -0.04 18.91 -13.99
C LEU A 54 0.75 19.21 -12.71
N PRO A 55 0.74 20.46 -12.21
CA PRO A 55 1.69 20.96 -11.20
C PRO A 55 1.38 20.52 -9.75
N TRP A 56 0.50 19.55 -9.54
CA TRP A 56 -0.09 19.32 -8.20
C TRP A 56 0.88 18.73 -7.15
N TRP A 57 1.99 18.13 -7.56
CA TRP A 57 2.93 17.44 -6.66
C TRP A 57 4.26 16.98 -7.30
N PHE A 58 4.32 16.87 -8.64
CA PHE A 58 5.51 16.48 -9.38
C PHE A 58 6.17 17.76 -9.92
N ASP A 59 7.15 18.28 -9.19
CA ASP A 59 8.12 19.26 -9.73
C ASP A 59 9.14 18.55 -10.64
#